data_AF-A0A927Z378-F1
#
_entry.id   AF-A0A927Z378-F1
#
_cell.length_a   1.000
_cell.length_b   1.000
_cell.length_c   1.000
_cell.angle_alpha   90.00
_cell.angle_beta   90.00
_cell.angle_gamma   90.00
#
_symmetry.space_group_name_H-M   'P 1'
#
loop_
_entity.id
_entity.type
_entity.pdbx_description
1 polymer ?
#
loop_
_entity_poly.entity_id
_entity_poly.type
_entity_poly.pdbx_seq_one_letter_code
_entity_poly.pdbx_strand_id
1 'polypeptide(L)'
;MKEKIICALSYLWILFFLPLVLLPGDKFGKFHANQALLNLIVGVVTALIIKLLGWIPVIGWLLSLVFGLITFAMLLWGIIFALLGEKKPYPIIGGIEIIK
;
A
#
# COMPACT_ATOMS: atom_id res chain seq x y z
N MET A 1 16.33 5.96 -11.91
CA MET A 1 15.89 6.96 -10.89
C MET A 1 14.43 7.34 -11.12
N LYS A 2 14.06 7.65 -12.37
CA LYS A 2 12.68 7.90 -12.79
C LYS A 2 11.72 6.75 -12.42
N GLU A 3 12.15 5.50 -12.61
CA GLU A 3 11.35 4.29 -12.32
C GLU A 3 11.00 4.19 -10.84
N LYS A 4 11.98 4.47 -9.97
CA LYS A 4 11.81 4.45 -8.51
C LYS A 4 10.79 5.48 -8.04
N ILE A 5 10.85 6.69 -8.60
CA ILE A 5 9.89 7.76 -8.30
C ILE A 5 8.49 7.36 -8.76
N ILE A 6 8.34 6.83 -9.97
CA ILE A 6 7.06 6.33 -10.49
C ILE A 6 6.47 5.25 -9.56
N CYS A 7 7.31 4.31 -9.11
CA CYS A 7 6.89 3.25 -8.20
C CYS A 7 6.53 3.79 -6.81
N ALA A 8 7.27 4.76 -6.27
CA ALA A 8 6.94 5.39 -4.99
C ALA A 8 5.61 6.16 -5.06
N LEU A 9 5.37 6.90 -6.14
CA LEU A 9 4.11 7.61 -6.37
C LEU A 9 2.91 6.66 -6.48
N SER A 10 3.13 5.41 -6.91
CA SER A 10 2.05 4.44 -7.06
C SER A 10 1.33 4.11 -5.75
N TYR A 11 2.00 4.27 -4.61
CA TYR A 11 1.44 4.06 -3.28
C TYR A 11 0.49 5.18 -2.82
N LEU A 12 0.43 6.30 -3.54
CA LEU A 12 -0.44 7.42 -3.21
C LEU A 12 -1.84 7.18 -3.76
N TRP A 13 -2.78 6.90 -2.86
CA TRP A 13 -4.20 6.72 -3.15
C TRP A 13 -4.44 5.74 -4.32
N ILE A 14 -4.97 6.22 -5.45
CA ILE A 14 -5.45 5.39 -6.57
C ILE A 14 -4.36 5.15 -7.61
N LEU A 15 -3.15 5.72 -7.42
CA LEU A 15 -2.11 5.74 -8.44
C LEU A 15 -1.36 4.41 -8.62
N PHE A 16 -1.87 3.29 -8.08
CA PHE A 16 -1.25 1.97 -8.22
C PHE A 16 -0.99 1.56 -9.67
N PHE A 17 -1.78 2.09 -10.62
CA PHE A 17 -1.66 1.80 -12.05
C PHE A 17 -0.52 2.56 -12.74
N LEU A 18 0.06 3.59 -12.10
CA LEU A 18 1.07 4.45 -12.71
C LEU A 18 2.29 3.67 -13.25
N PRO A 19 2.86 2.68 -12.52
CA PRO A 19 3.95 1.87 -13.04
C PRO A 19 3.52 0.98 -14.22
N LEU A 20 2.25 0.55 -14.29
CA LEU A 20 1.76 -0.28 -15.40
C LEU A 20 1.72 0.49 -16.72
N VAL A 21 1.38 1.78 -16.66
CA VAL A 21 1.27 2.64 -17.84
C VAL A 21 2.63 3.21 -18.25
N LEU A 22 3.42 3.68 -17.27
CA LEU A 22 4.68 4.38 -17.56
C LEU A 22 5.90 3.45 -17.65
N LEU A 23 5.81 2.23 -17.12
CA LEU A 23 6.86 1.20 -17.16
C LEU A 23 6.28 -0.12 -17.72
N PRO A 24 5.74 -0.12 -18.95
CA PRO A 24 5.04 -1.29 -19.49
C PRO A 24 5.97 -2.50 -19.59
N GLY A 25 5.51 -3.65 -19.09
CA GLY A 25 6.27 -4.90 -19.08
C GLY A 25 7.39 -4.99 -18.04
N ASP A 26 7.66 -3.91 -17.30
CA ASP A 26 8.71 -3.91 -16.28
C ASP A 26 8.29 -4.73 -15.04
N LYS A 27 9.13 -5.69 -14.67
CA LYS A 27 8.89 -6.56 -13.50
C LYS A 27 8.98 -5.77 -12.19
N PHE A 28 9.70 -4.66 -12.13
CA PHE A 28 9.80 -3.82 -10.92
C PHE A 28 8.57 -2.92 -10.75
N GLY A 29 8.16 -2.24 -11.83
CA GLY A 29 6.91 -1.50 -11.90
C GLY A 29 5.69 -2.36 -11.56
N LYS A 30 5.58 -3.56 -12.16
CA LYS A 30 4.48 -4.50 -11.87
C LYS A 30 4.47 -4.98 -10.41
N PHE A 31 5.64 -5.16 -9.79
CA PHE A 31 5.71 -5.51 -8.38
C PHE A 31 5.15 -4.38 -7.49
N HIS A 32 5.61 -3.14 -7.69
CA HIS A 32 5.12 -2.01 -6.89
C HIS A 32 3.67 -1.64 -7.21
N ALA A 33 3.20 -1.84 -8.44
CA ALA A 33 1.78 -1.71 -8.78
C ALA A 33 0.91 -2.70 -7.99
N ASN A 34 1.34 -3.96 -7.86
CA ASN A 34 0.64 -4.96 -7.05
C ASN A 34 0.64 -4.60 -5.56
N GLN A 35 1.80 -4.24 -5.00
CA GLN A 35 1.90 -3.86 -3.59
C GLN A 35 1.12 -2.58 -3.27
N ALA A 36 1.12 -1.60 -4.19
CA ALA A 36 0.35 -0.37 -4.04
C ALA A 36 -1.16 -0.63 -4.11
N LEU A 37 -1.61 -1.51 -5.02
CA LEU A 37 -3.02 -1.93 -5.08
C LEU A 37 -3.44 -2.65 -3.80
N LEU A 38 -2.58 -3.53 -3.28
CA LEU A 38 -2.82 -4.19 -2.00
C LEU A 38 -2.91 -3.19 -0.84
N ASN A 39 -2.01 -2.19 -0.80
CA ASN A 39 -2.05 -1.12 0.19
C ASN A 39 -3.34 -0.29 0.10
N LEU A 40 -3.81 0.02 -1.12
CA LEU A 40 -5.08 0.71 -1.33
C LEU A 40 -6.27 -0.11 -0.81
N ILE A 41 -6.34 -1.40 -1.13
CA ILE A 41 -7.41 -2.30 -0.66
C ILE A 41 -7.42 -2.37 0.86
N VAL A 42 -6.26 -2.58 1.48
CA VAL A 42 -6.12 -2.59 2.95
C VAL A 42 -6.54 -1.24 3.54
N GLY A 43 -6.14 -0.12 2.92
CA GLY A 43 -6.56 1.21 3.35
C GLY A 43 -8.07 1.42 3.34
N VAL A 44 -8.75 0.97 2.28
CA VAL A 44 -10.22 1.04 2.19
C VAL A 44 -10.87 0.16 3.27
N VAL A 45 -10.39 -1.07 3.45
CA VAL A 45 -10.91 -1.98 4.48
C VAL A 45 -10.70 -1.41 5.89
N THR A 46 -9.51 -0.87 6.18
CA THR A 46 -9.21 -0.19 7.44
C THR A 46 -10.15 0.99 7.68
N ALA A 47 -10.39 1.83 6.67
CA ALA A 47 -11.28 2.98 6.80
C ALA A 47 -12.72 2.56 7.14
N LEU A 48 -13.20 1.46 6.55
CA LEU A 48 -14.52 0.89 6.86
C LEU A 48 -14.57 0.35 8.30
N ILE A 49 -13.52 -0.37 8.75
CA ILE A 49 -13.42 -0.86 10.14
C ILE A 49 -13.41 0.30 11.13
N ILE A 50 -12.61 1.35 10.88
CA ILE A 50 -12.55 2.54 11.73
C ILE A 50 -13.92 3.21 11.84
N LYS A 51 -14.64 3.36 10.71
CA LYS A 51 -16.00 3.91 10.70
C LYS A 51 -16.97 3.07 11.55
N LEU A 52 -16.84 1.74 11.50
CA LEU A 52 -17.67 0.80 12.24
C LEU A 52 -17.31 0.67 13.71
N LEU A 53 -16.07 0.94 14.12
CA LEU A 53 -15.63 0.82 15.52
C LEU A 53 -15.59 2.16 16.24
N GLY A 54 -15.44 3.27 15.52
CA GLY A 54 -15.21 4.60 16.09
C GLY A 54 -16.35 5.17 16.96
N TRP A 55 -17.55 4.57 16.89
CA TRP A 55 -18.68 4.93 17.76
C TRP A 55 -18.57 4.32 19.16
N ILE A 56 -17.72 3.31 19.37
CA ILE A 56 -17.48 2.68 20.67
C ILE A 56 -16.36 3.46 21.39
N PRO A 57 -16.65 4.16 22.51
CA PRO A 57 -15.63 4.93 23.23
C PRO A 57 -14.50 4.04 23.75
N VAL A 58 -13.29 4.60 23.85
CA VAL A 58 -12.07 3.95 24.35
C VAL A 58 -11.60 2.77 23.48
N ILE A 59 -12.33 1.65 23.45
CA ILE A 59 -11.95 0.43 22.72
C ILE A 59 -11.94 0.69 21.22
N GLY A 60 -13.00 1.30 20.68
CA GLY A 60 -13.09 1.62 19.26
C GLY A 60 -11.99 2.57 18.81
N TRP A 61 -11.64 3.54 19.66
CA TRP A 61 -10.55 4.49 19.38
C TRP A 61 -9.17 3.82 19.40
N LEU A 62 -8.90 2.97 20.40
CA LEU A 62 -7.64 2.22 20.47
C LEU A 62 -7.45 1.32 19.26
N LEU A 63 -8.48 0.55 18.88
CA LEU A 63 -8.43 -0.30 17.68
C LEU A 63 -8.24 0.54 16.41
N SER A 64 -8.95 1.66 16.29
CA SER A 64 -8.83 2.55 15.14
C SER A 64 -7.41 3.11 15.00
N LEU A 65 -6.79 3.50 16.12
CA LEU A 65 -5.39 3.96 16.15
C LEU A 65 -4.44 2.86 15.68
N VAL A 66 -4.61 1.63 16.18
CA VAL A 66 -3.75 0.49 15.79
C VAL A 66 -3.87 0.19 14.30
N PHE A 67 -5.08 0.06 13.75
CA PHE A 67 -5.27 -0.21 12.32
C PHE A 67 -4.74 0.93 11.44
N GLY A 68 -4.94 2.18 11.87
CA GLY A 68 -4.39 3.35 11.20
C GLY A 68 -2.86 3.32 11.13
N LEU A 69 -2.19 3.02 12.25
CA LEU A 69 -0.74 2.92 12.32
C LEU A 69 -0.19 1.77 11.46
N ILE A 70 -0.84 0.60 11.46
CA ILE A 70 -0.43 -0.54 10.63
C ILE A 70 -0.51 -0.16 9.14
N THR A 71 -1.63 0.43 8.72
CA THR A 71 -1.85 0.84 7.32
C THR A 71 -0.86 1.92 6.91
N PHE A 72 -0.56 2.88 7.80
CA PHE A 72 0.44 3.90 7.55
C PHE A 72 1.86 3.33 7.46
N ALA A 73 2.22 2.37 8.32
CA ALA A 73 3.51 1.69 8.24
C ALA A 73 3.67 0.92 6.92
N MET A 74 2.61 0.28 6.42
CA MET A 74 2.60 -0.36 5.10
C MET A 74 2.80 0.65 3.96
N LEU A 75 2.17 1.82 4.04
CA LEU A 75 2.38 2.89 3.07
C LEU A 75 3.86 3.29 3.02
N LEU A 76 4.46 3.58 4.18
CA LEU A 76 5.87 3.96 4.29
C LEU A 76 6.80 2.85 3.80
N TRP A 77 6.54 1.59 4.18
CA TRP A 77 7.31 0.44 3.73
C TRP A 77 7.35 0.37 2.19
N GLY A 78 6.19 0.49 1.55
CA GLY A 78 6.08 0.50 0.09
C GLY A 78 6.91 1.60 -0.57
N ILE A 79 6.76 2.84 -0.07
CA ILE A 79 7.49 4.01 -0.58
C ILE A 79 9.00 3.86 -0.38
N ILE A 80 9.45 3.47 0.82
CA ILE A 80 10.86 3.33 1.15
C ILE A 80 11.52 2.28 0.24
N PHE A 81 10.95 1.08 0.13
CA PHE A 81 11.55 0.04 -0.70
C PHE A 81 11.48 0.35 -2.20
N ALA A 82 10.45 1.07 -2.67
CA ALA A 82 10.43 1.61 -4.03
C ALA A 82 11.57 2.60 -4.29
N LEU A 83 11.83 3.52 -3.36
CA LEU A 83 12.92 4.50 -3.47
C LEU A 83 14.32 3.88 -3.32
N LEU A 84 14.44 2.79 -2.55
CA LEU A 84 15.66 1.98 -2.52
C LEU A 84 15.85 1.20 -3.84
N GLY A 85 14.76 0.88 -4.55
CA GLY A 85 14.79 0.06 -5.77
C GLY A 85 14.71 -1.44 -5.47
N GLU A 86 14.13 -1.80 -4.32
CA GLU A 86 14.03 -3.17 -3.83
C GLU A 86 12.60 -3.69 -3.96
N LYS A 87 12.48 -4.96 -4.36
CA LYS A 87 11.19 -5.67 -4.39
C LYS A 87 10.92 -6.36 -3.06
N LYS A 88 10.73 -5.57 -2.00
CA LYS A 88 10.49 -6.12 -0.67
C LYS A 88 8.99 -6.19 -0.36
N PRO A 89 8.38 -7.39 -0.31
CA PRO A 89 6.95 -7.54 -0.03
C PRO A 89 6.63 -7.15 1.42
N TYR A 90 5.36 -6.84 1.69
CA TYR A 90 4.88 -6.77 3.07
C TYR A 90 5.06 -8.12 3.79
N PRO A 91 5.48 -8.14 5.08
CA PRO A 91 5.81 -9.38 5.78
C PRO A 91 4.68 -10.42 5.84
N ILE A 92 3.43 -9.98 6.00
CA ILE A 92 2.29 -10.88 6.23
C ILE A 92 1.52 -11.15 4.93
N ILE A 93 1.21 -10.09 4.18
CA ILE A 93 0.29 -10.17 3.03
C ILE A 93 0.97 -9.85 1.70
N GLY A 94 2.27 -9.56 1.69
CA GLY A 94 2.95 -9.05 0.49
C GLY A 94 3.15 -10.09 -0.61
N GLY A 95 2.89 -11.37 -0.36
CA GLY A 95 2.87 -12.41 -1.38
C GLY A 95 1.60 -12.42 -2.26
N ILE A 96 0.61 -11.59 -1.96
CA ILE A 96 -0.61 -11.49 -2.76
C ILE A 96 -0.32 -10.73 -4.06
N GLU A 97 -0.50 -11.40 -5.19
CA GLU A 97 -0.43 -10.82 -6.54
C GLU A 97 -1.82 -10.77 -7.17
N ILE A 98 -2.28 -9.55 -7.46
CA ILE A 98 -3.62 -9.28 -8.01
C ILE A 98 -3.54 -9.09 -9.53
N ILE A 99 -2.50 -8.40 -10.01
CA ILE A 99 -2.23 -8.11 -11.41
C ILE A 99 -1.26 -9.17 -11.96
N LYS A 100 -1.79 -10.03 -12.83
CA LYS A 100 -1.11 -11.19 -13.45
C LYS A 100 -0.16 -10.83 -14.57
#